data_AF-A0A0F4XPD9-F1
#
_entry.id   AF-A0A0F4XPD9-F1
#
_cell.length_a   1.000
_cell.length_b   1.000
_cell.length_c   1.000
_cell.angle_alpha   90.00
_cell.angle_beta   90.00
_cell.angle_gamma   90.00
#
_symmetry.space_group_name_H-M   'P 1'
#
loop_
_entity.id
_entity.type
_entity.pdbx_description
1 polymer ?
#
loop_
_entity_poly.entity_id
_entity_poly.type
_entity_poly.pdbx_seq_one_letter_code
_entity_poly.pdbx_strand_id
1 'polypeptide(L)' 'MPKVQIMSVIGSAVPAPLRELGLLACWYLVQDGVTISGPLTSLPAAQALSQRIGPYLLRA' A
#
# COMPACT_ATOMS: atom_id res chain seq x y z
N MET A 1 -2.74 -19.14 2.16
CA MET A 1 -3.24 -17.92 2.82
C MET A 1 -2.68 -16.74 2.06
N PRO A 2 -3.53 -15.88 1.45
CA PRO A 2 -3.05 -14.78 0.63
C PRO A 2 -2.32 -13.77 1.53
N LYS A 3 -1.02 -13.60 1.29
CA LYS A 3 -0.16 -12.77 2.13
C LYS A 3 -0.22 -11.34 1.60
N VAL A 4 -0.83 -10.44 2.37
CA VAL A 4 -0.78 -9.00 2.08
C VAL A 4 0.62 -8.50 2.42
N GLN A 5 1.28 -7.87 1.46
CA GLN A 5 2.60 -7.24 1.58
C GLN A 5 2.47 -5.74 1.44
N ILE A 6 3.25 -4.99 2.21
CA ILE A 6 3.36 -3.54 2.06
C ILE A 6 4.56 -3.27 1.15
N MET A 7 4.31 -2.69 -0.02
CA MET A 7 5.33 -2.29 -0.98
C MET A 7 5.61 -0.79 -0.84
N SER A 8 6.86 -0.45 -0.54
CA SER A 8 7.33 0.94 -0.46
C SER A 8 7.80 1.41 -1.83
N VAL A 9 7.29 2.55 -2.27
CA VAL A 9 7.65 3.20 -3.54
C VAL A 9 8.25 4.56 -3.19
N ILE A 10 9.47 4.83 -3.67
CA ILE A 10 10.28 5.98 -3.24
C ILE A 10 10.84 6.70 -4.47
N GLY A 11 10.97 8.02 -4.38
CA GLY A 11 11.59 8.84 -5.42
C GLY A 11 10.78 8.90 -6.72
N SER A 12 11.42 8.62 -7.85
CA SER A 12 10.80 8.73 -9.19
C SER A 12 9.65 7.76 -9.44
N ALA A 13 9.59 6.66 -8.69
CA ALA A 13 8.51 5.69 -8.78
C ALA A 13 7.22 6.19 -8.08
N VAL A 14 7.29 7.25 -7.27
CA VAL A 14 6.13 7.87 -6.64
C VAL A 14 5.27 8.57 -7.71
N PRO A 15 3.93 8.41 -7.69
CA PRO A 15 3.03 9.08 -8.62
C PRO A 15 3.25 10.59 -8.66
N ALA A 16 3.18 11.18 -9.86
CA ALA A 16 3.38 12.62 -10.06
C ALA A 16 2.53 13.49 -9.12
N PRO A 17 1.23 13.22 -8.89
CA PRO A 17 0.41 14.03 -7.98
C PRO A 17 0.92 14.05 -6.54
N LEU A 18 1.52 12.94 -6.07
CA LEU A 18 2.08 12.88 -4.71
C LEU A 18 3.44 13.57 -4.62
N ARG A 19 4.24 13.50 -5.69
CA ARG A 19 5.51 14.22 -5.77
C ARG A 19 5.31 15.74 -5.80
N GLU A 20 4.27 16.21 -6.49
CA GLU A 20 3.88 17.63 -6.51
C GLU A 20 3.49 18.13 -5.12
N LEU A 21 2.97 17.25 -4.26
CA LEU A 21 2.69 17.52 -2.85
C LEU A 21 3.93 17.44 -1.95
N GLY A 22 5.12 17.20 -2.52
CA GLY A 22 6.38 17.07 -1.77
C GLY A 22 6.60 15.71 -1.10
N LEU A 23 5.77 14.71 -1.41
CA LEU A 23 5.93 13.36 -0.86
C LEU A 23 7.04 12.60 -1.60
N LEU A 24 8.03 12.15 -0.84
CA LEU A 24 9.18 11.39 -1.35
C LEU A 24 8.94 9.87 -1.35
N ALA A 25 7.89 9.41 -0.67
CA ALA A 25 7.55 8.00 -0.55
C ALA A 25 6.02 7.80 -0.51
N CYS A 26 5.58 6.68 -1.05
CA CYS A 26 4.23 6.16 -0.86
C CYS A 26 4.25 4.64 -0.68
N TRP A 27 3.15 4.10 -0.14
CA TRP A 27 3.01 2.69 0.16
C TRP A 27 1.80 2.11 -0.55
N TYR A 28 1.96 0.89 -1.05
CA TYR A 28 0.90 0.10 -1.65
C TYR A 28 0.73 -1.21 -0.90
N LEU A 29 -0.49 -1.71 -0.87
CA LEU A 29 -0.77 -3.08 -0.43
C LEU A 29 -0.84 -3.96 -1.65
N VAL A 30 -0.05 -5.02 -1.63
CA VAL A 30 0.04 -6.00 -2.70
C VAL A 30 -0.35 -7.36 -2.11
N GLN A 31 -1.28 -8.04 -2.76
CA GLN A 31 -1.68 -9.40 -2.40
C GLN A 31 -1.47 -10.28 -3.62
N ASP A 32 -0.66 -11.33 -3.44
CA ASP A 32 -0.34 -12.30 -4.51
C ASP A 32 0.16 -11.64 -5.81
N GLY A 33 0.95 -10.57 -5.68
CA GLY A 33 1.50 -9.81 -6.81
C GLY A 33 0.56 -8.76 -7.41
N VAL A 34 -0.69 -8.68 -6.95
CA VAL A 34 -1.68 -7.69 -7.40
C VAL A 34 -1.77 -6.54 -6.39
N THR A 35 -1.69 -5.30 -6.85
CA THR A 35 -1.91 -4.13 -5.99
C THR A 35 -3.38 -4.05 -5.63
N ILE A 36 -3.70 -4.21 -4.35
CA ILE A 36 -5.08 -4.17 -3.83
C ILE A 36 -5.43 -2.82 -3.19
N SER A 37 -4.44 -2.01 -2.81
CA SER A 37 -4.68 -0.67 -2.25
C SER A 37 -3.46 0.24 -2.34
N GLY A 38 -3.70 1.55 -2.25
CA GLY A 38 -2.70 2.62 -2.32
C GLY A 38 -3.03 3.63 -3.44
N PRO A 39 -2.24 4.70 -3.60
CA PRO A 39 -1.06 5.04 -2.82
C PRO A 39 -1.41 5.60 -1.43
N LEU A 40 -0.77 5.07 -0.40
CA LEU A 40 -0.83 5.58 0.96
C LEU A 40 0.36 6.50 1.21
N THR A 41 0.14 7.63 1.86
CA THR A 41 1.18 8.65 2.10
C THR A 41 1.97 8.41 3.39
N SER A 42 1.61 7.38 4.16
CA SER A 42 2.24 7.07 5.45
C SER A 42 2.31 5.55 5.70
N LEU A 43 3.46 5.06 6.17
CA LEU A 43 3.65 3.65 6.53
C LEU A 43 2.65 3.15 7.60
N PRO A 44 2.35 3.91 8.68
CA PRO A 44 1.35 3.48 9.66
C PRO A 44 -0.05 3.27 9.07
N ALA A 45 -0.43 4.07 8.05
CA ALA A 45 -1.70 3.89 7.36
C ALA A 45 -1.72 2.56 6.56
N ALA A 46 -0.59 2.21 5.93
CA ALA A 46 -0.43 0.93 5.24
C ALA A 46 -0.46 -0.26 6.20
N GLN A 47 0.16 -0.15 7.37
CA GLN A 47 0.11 -1.18 8.41
C GLN A 47 -1.30 -1.36 8.97
N ALA A 48 -1.99 -0.26 9.30
CA ALA A 48 -3.38 -0.31 9.78
C ALA A 48 -4.30 -0.97 8.73
N LEU A 49 -4.12 -0.64 7.45
CA LEU A 49 -4.92 -1.21 6.37
C LEU A 49 -4.56 -2.68 6.11
N SER A 50 -3.28 -3.08 6.16
CA SER A 50 -2.89 -4.48 6.02
C SER A 50 -3.46 -5.35 7.14
N GLN A 51 -3.54 -4.82 8.37
CA GLN A 51 -4.17 -5.51 9.50
C GLN A 51 -5.68 -5.65 9.33
N ARG A 52 -6.36 -4.65 8.75
CA ARG A 52 -7.81 -4.69 8.46
C ARG A 52 -8.18 -5.64 7.32
N ILE A 53 -7.33 -5.75 6.31
CA ILE A 53 -7.51 -6.62 5.14
C ILE A 53 -7.09 -8.07 5.46
N GLY A 54 -6.18 -8.25 6.43
CA GLY A 54 -5.85 -9.55 7.00
C GLY A 54 -7.10 -10.26 7.55
N PRO A 55 -6.97 -11.58 7.81
CA PRO A 55 -7.80 -12.75 7.42
C PRO A 55 -9.31 -12.64 7.12
N TYR A 56 -9.92 -11.45 7.08
CA TYR A 56 -11.37 -11.27 6.95
C TYR A 56 -11.88 -11.32 5.50
N LEU A 57 -10.99 -11.30 4.51
CA LEU A 57 -11.35 -11.27 3.07
C LEU A 57 -11.46 -12.64 2.39
N LEU A 58 -11.45 -13.76 3.14
CA LEU A 58 -11.71 -15.12 2.62
C LEU A 58 -13.03 -15.74 3.13
N ARG A 59 -14.08 -14.93 3.30
CA ARG A 59 -15.46 -15.45 3.40
C ARG A 59 -16.38 -14.63 2.52
N ALA A 60 -16.37 -14.93 1.23
CA ALA A 60 -17.51 -14.71 0.34
C ALA A 60 -17.57 -15.89 -0.62
#